data_AF-A0A1Q8TG49-F1
#
_entry.id   AF-A0A1Q8TG49-F1
#
_cell.length_a   1.000
_cell.length_b   1.000
_cell.length_c   1.000
_cell.angle_alpha   90.00
_cell.angle_beta   90.00
_cell.angle_gamma   90.00
#
_symmetry.space_group_name_H-M   'P 1'
#
loop_
_entity.id
_entity.type
_entity.pdbx_description
1 polymer ?
#
loop_
_entity_poly.entity_id
_entity_poly.type
_entity_poly.pdbx_seq_one_letter_code
_entity_poly.pdbx_strand_id
1 'polypeptide(L)'
;MERIFAYRAIDLRDRFPQPLETFREALECLQSDRSYMAAMSGEIIAYLRGGYSLIIPDEFFIRRSSEIDAALVPPEVNDTVCAEVEAWLRATLNTHEKDLPAAVPLAERPYSLDQLLEQCDPQAPHPEELKAWHEMPDVGREVVEYLNDNDVWGAAERVFGDKEKAQRWMKTPLKQLNDRSPIEVLNEDPQQVHDLLIRIEHGVYM
;
A
#
# COMPACT_ATOMS: atom_id res chain seq x y z
N MET A 1 1.40 18.92 -16.66
CA MET A 1 1.56 17.92 -15.59
C MET A 1 1.30 18.46 -14.19
N GLU A 2 1.48 19.75 -13.90
CA GLU A 2 1.35 20.36 -12.54
C GLU A 2 0.02 20.11 -11.78
N ARG A 3 -1.01 19.58 -12.44
CA ARG A 3 -2.31 19.26 -11.84
C ARG A 3 -2.38 17.84 -11.27
N ILE A 4 -1.49 16.96 -11.69
CA ILE A 4 -1.37 15.61 -11.12
C ILE A 4 -0.56 15.73 -9.84
N PHE A 5 -1.09 15.18 -8.76
CA PHE A 5 -0.50 15.22 -7.43
C PHE A 5 0.29 13.94 -7.13
N ALA A 6 -0.24 12.79 -7.53
CA ALA A 6 0.34 11.47 -7.27
C ALA A 6 -0.25 10.43 -8.20
N TYR A 7 0.40 9.27 -8.25
CA TYR A 7 -0.07 8.06 -8.89
C TYR A 7 -0.22 6.93 -7.87
N ARG A 8 -1.06 5.96 -8.21
CA ARG A 8 -1.18 4.67 -7.50
C ARG A 8 -1.21 3.55 -8.52
N ALA A 9 -0.39 2.53 -8.31
CA ALA A 9 -0.49 1.26 -9.01
C ALA A 9 -1.28 0.29 -8.15
N ILE A 10 -2.15 -0.51 -8.77
CA ILE A 10 -2.96 -1.53 -8.12
C ILE A 10 -2.80 -2.82 -8.93
N ASP A 11 -2.58 -3.93 -8.24
CA ASP A 11 -2.78 -5.27 -8.77
C ASP A 11 -3.72 -6.04 -7.83
N LEU A 12 -3.89 -7.34 -8.03
CA LEU A 12 -4.82 -8.14 -7.23
C LEU A 12 -4.46 -8.21 -5.73
N ARG A 13 -3.21 -7.90 -5.37
CA ARG A 13 -2.73 -7.87 -3.97
C ARG A 13 -2.66 -6.47 -3.38
N ASP A 14 -2.51 -5.44 -4.22
CA ASP A 14 -2.46 -4.03 -3.84
C ASP A 14 -1.42 -3.74 -2.73
N ARG A 15 -0.17 -4.15 -2.96
CA ARG A 15 0.94 -4.03 -1.99
C ARG A 15 2.06 -3.11 -2.45
N PHE A 16 1.82 -2.28 -3.45
CA PHE A 16 2.82 -1.34 -3.95
C PHE A 16 2.99 -0.17 -2.99
N PRO A 17 4.19 0.44 -2.93
CA PRO A 17 4.41 1.66 -2.16
C PRO A 17 3.53 2.79 -2.71
N GLN A 18 2.99 3.60 -1.81
CA GLN A 18 2.10 4.72 -2.13
C GLN A 18 2.42 5.93 -1.24
N PRO A 19 2.28 7.17 -1.74
CA PRO A 19 1.98 7.54 -3.13
C PRO A 19 3.19 7.39 -4.07
N LEU A 20 2.94 7.24 -5.37
CA LEU A 20 3.98 7.26 -6.41
C LEU A 20 4.02 8.65 -7.06
N GLU A 21 5.21 9.15 -7.39
CA GLU A 21 5.37 10.52 -7.91
C GLU A 21 5.15 10.58 -9.42
N THR A 22 5.48 9.50 -10.12
CA THR A 22 5.40 9.45 -11.59
C THR A 22 4.61 8.25 -12.10
N PHE A 23 4.05 8.41 -13.31
CA PHE A 23 3.44 7.29 -14.03
C PHE A 23 4.45 6.15 -14.27
N ARG A 24 5.72 6.48 -14.52
CA ARG A 24 6.77 5.48 -14.72
C ARG A 24 6.94 4.58 -13.50
N GLU A 25 7.02 5.16 -12.30
CA GLU A 25 7.14 4.38 -11.06
C GLU A 25 5.94 3.46 -10.86
N ALA A 26 4.73 3.92 -11.22
CA ALA A 26 3.52 3.10 -11.18
C ALA A 26 3.56 1.92 -12.17
N LEU A 27 4.03 2.16 -13.40
CA LEU A 27 4.20 1.11 -14.39
C LEU A 27 5.27 0.10 -13.96
N GLU A 28 6.41 0.57 -13.45
CA GLU A 28 7.50 -0.28 -12.98
C GLU A 28 7.08 -1.11 -11.75
N CYS A 29 6.18 -0.61 -10.90
CA CYS A 29 5.55 -1.41 -9.84
C CYS A 29 4.80 -2.61 -10.43
N LEU A 30 3.94 -2.41 -11.42
CA LEU A 30 3.20 -3.49 -12.08
C LEU A 30 4.12 -4.48 -12.80
N GLN A 31 5.26 -4.03 -13.33
CA GLN A 31 6.24 -4.87 -14.02
C GLN A 31 7.23 -5.58 -13.08
N SER A 32 7.22 -5.26 -11.79
CA SER A 32 8.17 -5.81 -10.82
C SER A 32 7.83 -7.25 -10.41
N ASP A 33 8.82 -7.95 -9.84
CA ASP A 33 8.65 -9.29 -9.25
C ASP A 33 7.70 -9.32 -8.03
N ARG A 34 7.38 -8.15 -7.47
CA ARG A 34 6.40 -8.02 -6.38
C ARG A 34 4.95 -8.08 -6.88
N SER A 35 4.75 -7.89 -8.18
CA SER A 35 3.44 -7.88 -8.80
C SER A 35 2.77 -9.26 -8.73
N TYR A 36 1.45 -9.27 -8.67
CA TYR A 36 0.64 -10.46 -8.66
C TYR A 36 -0.55 -10.30 -9.60
N MET A 37 -0.51 -11.06 -10.69
CA MET A 37 -1.53 -11.06 -11.75
C MET A 37 -1.79 -9.67 -12.37
N ALA A 38 -0.78 -8.79 -12.38
CA ALA A 38 -0.91 -7.43 -12.90
C ALA A 38 -1.31 -7.36 -14.39
N ALA A 39 -1.02 -8.39 -15.19
CA ALA A 39 -1.51 -8.46 -16.57
C ALA A 39 -3.03 -8.66 -16.69
N MET A 40 -3.70 -9.16 -15.64
CA MET A 40 -5.15 -9.38 -15.63
C MET A 40 -5.92 -8.30 -14.85
N SER A 41 -5.31 -7.71 -13.84
CA SER A 41 -5.97 -6.79 -12.89
C SER A 41 -5.18 -5.51 -12.62
N GLY A 42 -4.15 -5.22 -13.41
CA GLY A 42 -3.29 -4.05 -13.22
C GLY A 42 -4.03 -2.76 -13.54
N GLU A 43 -4.04 -1.84 -12.59
CA GLU A 43 -4.61 -0.51 -12.77
C GLU A 43 -3.60 0.56 -12.34
N ILE A 44 -3.62 1.71 -13.02
CA ILE A 44 -2.87 2.90 -12.60
C ILE A 44 -3.84 4.08 -12.50
N ILE A 45 -3.85 4.73 -11.35
CA ILE A 45 -4.71 5.88 -11.06
C ILE A 45 -3.83 7.12 -10.91
N ALA A 46 -4.21 8.21 -11.58
CA ALA A 46 -3.63 9.54 -11.40
C ALA A 46 -4.56 10.38 -10.52
N TYR A 47 -4.06 10.84 -9.37
CA TYR A 47 -4.77 11.74 -8.48
C TYR A 47 -4.51 13.20 -8.88
N LEU A 48 -5.58 13.98 -8.97
CA LEU A 48 -5.55 15.39 -9.36
C LEU A 48 -5.74 16.29 -8.15
N ARG A 49 -5.16 17.49 -8.23
CA ARG A 49 -5.46 18.56 -7.26
C ARG A 49 -6.94 18.90 -7.33
N GLY A 50 -7.60 18.92 -6.17
CA GLY A 50 -9.05 19.16 -6.05
C GLY A 50 -9.89 17.91 -5.79
N GLY A 51 -9.26 16.76 -5.54
CA GLY A 51 -9.96 15.55 -5.09
C GLY A 51 -10.49 14.65 -6.22
N TYR A 52 -10.14 14.96 -7.47
CA TYR A 52 -10.49 14.16 -8.63
C TYR A 52 -9.43 13.09 -8.90
N SER A 53 -9.81 12.02 -9.59
CA SER A 53 -8.89 10.99 -10.07
C SER A 53 -9.22 10.60 -11.50
N LEU A 54 -8.19 10.15 -12.22
CA LEU A 54 -8.32 9.57 -13.56
C LEU A 54 -7.72 8.16 -13.53
N ILE A 55 -8.48 7.17 -13.97
CA ILE A 55 -7.96 5.83 -14.22
C ILE A 55 -7.30 5.86 -15.59
N ILE A 56 -6.03 5.46 -15.66
CA ILE A 56 -5.28 5.40 -16.91
C ILE A 56 -5.74 4.14 -17.65
N PRO A 57 -6.14 4.26 -18.94
CA PRO A 57 -6.56 3.12 -19.74
C PRO A 57 -5.48 2.03 -19.75
N ASP A 58 -5.88 0.83 -19.40
CA ASP A 58 -4.95 -0.30 -19.28
C ASP A 58 -4.34 -0.70 -20.63
N GLU A 59 -5.00 -0.42 -21.74
CA GLU A 59 -4.53 -0.69 -23.11
C GLU A 59 -3.19 -0.04 -23.46
N PHE A 60 -2.77 0.99 -22.72
CA PHE A 60 -1.43 1.56 -22.83
C PHE A 60 -0.34 0.60 -22.34
N PHE A 61 -0.63 -0.21 -21.32
CA PHE A 61 0.36 -1.03 -20.63
C PHE A 61 0.01 -2.52 -20.52
N ILE A 62 -1.19 -2.94 -20.93
CA ILE A 62 -1.64 -4.34 -21.00
C ILE A 62 -2.03 -4.67 -22.44
N ARG A 63 -1.39 -5.70 -23.00
CA ARG A 63 -1.71 -6.28 -24.31
C ARG A 63 -2.59 -7.50 -24.10
N ARG A 64 -3.78 -7.51 -24.70
CA ARG A 64 -4.72 -8.64 -24.67
C ARG A 64 -4.74 -9.33 -26.02
N SER A 65 -4.40 -10.61 -26.04
CA SER A 65 -4.52 -11.49 -27.22
C SER A 65 -5.82 -12.30 -27.18
N SER A 66 -6.37 -12.54 -25.98
CA SER A 66 -7.70 -13.12 -25.72
C SER A 66 -8.21 -12.72 -24.33
N GLU A 67 -9.39 -13.18 -23.90
CA GLU A 67 -9.89 -12.93 -22.52
C GLU A 67 -8.96 -13.47 -21.42
N ILE A 68 -8.21 -14.52 -21.72
CA ILE A 68 -7.36 -15.24 -20.75
C ILE A 68 -5.87 -14.97 -20.98
N ASP A 69 -5.53 -14.44 -22.16
CA ASP A 69 -4.15 -14.20 -22.59
C ASP A 69 -3.90 -12.70 -22.62
N ALA A 70 -3.37 -12.19 -21.51
CA ALA A 70 -2.98 -10.82 -21.33
C ALA A 70 -1.56 -10.75 -20.78
N ALA A 71 -0.78 -9.78 -21.26
CA ALA A 71 0.58 -9.54 -20.82
C ALA A 71 0.81 -8.04 -20.62
N LEU A 72 1.58 -7.69 -19.59
CA LEU A 72 2.10 -6.33 -19.47
C LEU A 72 3.08 -6.05 -20.62
N VAL A 73 3.11 -4.79 -21.06
CA VAL A 73 4.17 -4.30 -21.93
C VAL A 73 5.52 -4.49 -21.22
N PRO A 74 6.59 -4.86 -21.96
CA PRO A 74 7.87 -5.11 -21.34
C PRO A 74 8.60 -3.78 -21.03
N PRO A 75 9.53 -3.73 -20.06
CA PRO A 75 10.13 -2.48 -19.60
C PRO A 75 10.84 -1.65 -20.68
N GLU A 76 11.29 -2.28 -21.77
CA GLU A 76 12.02 -1.63 -22.87
C GLU A 76 11.16 -0.64 -23.64
N VAL A 77 9.82 -0.74 -23.55
CA VAL A 77 8.90 0.19 -24.22
C VAL A 77 8.31 1.25 -23.29
N ASN A 78 8.76 1.29 -22.03
CA ASN A 78 8.22 2.23 -21.03
C ASN A 78 8.31 3.69 -21.47
N ASP A 79 9.37 4.09 -22.19
CA ASP A 79 9.50 5.47 -22.70
C ASP A 79 8.35 5.84 -23.64
N THR A 80 8.01 4.95 -24.57
CA THR A 80 6.91 5.13 -25.52
C THR A 80 5.57 5.18 -24.78
N VAL A 81 5.33 4.23 -23.86
CA VAL A 81 4.09 4.16 -23.08
C VAL A 81 3.91 5.42 -22.23
N CYS A 82 4.98 5.89 -21.57
CA CYS A 82 4.96 7.14 -20.81
C CYS A 82 4.58 8.34 -21.69
N ALA A 83 5.14 8.44 -22.90
CA ALA A 83 4.82 9.53 -23.82
C ALA A 83 3.37 9.49 -24.31
N GLU A 84 2.84 8.29 -24.63
CA GLU A 84 1.45 8.10 -25.04
C GLU A 84 0.48 8.45 -23.92
N VAL A 85 0.74 7.97 -22.70
CA VAL A 85 -0.06 8.29 -21.51
C VAL A 85 0.01 9.77 -21.17
N GLU A 86 1.17 10.42 -21.32
CA GLU A 86 1.29 11.87 -21.11
C GLU A 86 0.45 12.65 -22.13
N ALA A 87 0.47 12.25 -23.40
CA ALA A 87 -0.34 12.87 -24.44
C ALA A 87 -1.84 12.70 -24.15
N TRP A 88 -2.25 11.48 -23.75
CA TRP A 88 -3.62 11.19 -23.34
C TRP A 88 -4.03 12.02 -22.11
N LEU A 89 -3.22 12.06 -21.05
CA LEU A 89 -3.48 12.86 -19.85
C LEU A 89 -3.66 14.34 -20.18
N ARG A 90 -2.81 14.90 -21.04
CA ARG A 90 -2.95 16.30 -21.49
C ARG A 90 -4.29 16.55 -22.20
N ALA A 91 -4.71 15.64 -23.08
CA ALA A 91 -5.99 15.75 -23.78
C ALA A 91 -7.20 15.59 -22.83
N THR A 92 -7.14 14.60 -21.95
CA THR A 92 -8.19 14.29 -20.97
C THR A 92 -8.36 15.43 -19.96
N LEU A 93 -7.25 15.98 -19.43
CA LEU A 93 -7.30 17.10 -18.48
C LEU A 93 -7.86 18.37 -19.11
N ASN A 94 -7.55 18.65 -20.38
CA ASN A 94 -8.11 19.81 -21.10
C ASN A 94 -9.63 19.67 -21.32
N THR A 95 -10.12 18.45 -21.53
CA THR A 95 -11.57 18.19 -21.61
C THR A 95 -12.21 18.36 -20.23
N HIS A 96 -11.62 17.76 -19.19
CA HIS A 96 -12.11 17.85 -17.82
C HIS A 96 -12.15 19.29 -17.29
N GLU A 97 -11.27 20.20 -17.74
CA GLU A 97 -11.36 21.64 -17.41
C GLU A 97 -12.63 22.30 -17.93
N LYS A 98 -13.13 21.89 -19.09
CA LYS A 98 -14.33 22.46 -19.67
C LYS A 98 -15.59 22.05 -18.91
N ASP A 99 -15.56 20.88 -18.29
CA ASP A 99 -16.70 20.30 -17.59
C ASP A 99 -16.71 20.61 -16.08
N LEU A 100 -15.55 21.01 -15.52
CA LEU A 100 -15.48 21.48 -14.14
C LEU A 100 -16.28 22.78 -13.98
N PRO A 101 -17.21 22.86 -13.01
CA PRO A 101 -17.81 24.13 -12.66
C PRO A 101 -16.69 25.11 -12.27
N ALA A 102 -16.76 26.32 -12.80
CA ALA A 102 -15.83 27.37 -12.43
C ALA A 102 -15.81 27.49 -10.90
N ALA A 103 -14.61 27.42 -10.30
CA ALA A 103 -14.49 27.58 -8.86
C ALA A 103 -15.12 28.92 -8.47
N VAL A 104 -16.04 28.90 -7.51
CA VAL A 104 -16.67 30.12 -6.99
C VAL A 104 -15.54 31.04 -6.48
N PRO A 105 -15.38 32.24 -7.06
CA PRO A 105 -14.38 33.20 -6.63
C PRO A 105 -14.49 33.45 -5.14
N LEU A 106 -13.36 33.66 -4.45
CA LEU A 106 -13.36 33.92 -3.00
C LEU A 106 -14.29 35.09 -2.63
N ALA A 107 -14.39 36.11 -3.49
CA ALA A 107 -15.27 37.26 -3.30
C ALA A 107 -16.78 36.94 -3.38
N GLU A 108 -17.14 35.82 -4.00
CA GLU A 108 -18.52 35.36 -4.16
C GLU A 108 -18.90 34.28 -3.12
N ARG A 109 -17.94 33.80 -2.33
CA ARG A 109 -18.23 32.84 -1.25
C ARG A 109 -18.89 33.58 -0.08
N PRO A 110 -20.07 33.13 0.38
CA PRO A 110 -20.80 33.82 1.43
C PRO A 110 -20.12 33.76 2.80
N TYR A 111 -19.21 32.80 3.01
CA TYR A 111 -18.49 32.60 4.26
C TYR A 111 -17.03 32.20 3.99
N SER A 112 -16.12 32.64 4.85
CA SER A 112 -14.75 32.14 4.95
C SER A 112 -14.67 30.86 5.79
N LEU A 113 -13.56 30.12 5.70
CA LEU A 113 -13.33 28.94 6.54
C LEU A 113 -13.42 29.28 8.03
N ASP A 114 -12.78 30.37 8.46
CA ASP A 114 -12.79 30.82 9.86
C ASP A 114 -14.22 31.09 10.34
N GLN A 115 -15.03 31.77 9.52
CA GLN A 115 -16.45 32.02 9.84
C GLN A 115 -17.30 30.74 9.91
N LEU A 116 -16.98 29.71 9.12
CA LEU A 116 -17.64 28.41 9.20
C LEU A 116 -17.21 27.65 10.45
N LEU A 117 -15.93 27.72 10.81
CA LEU A 117 -15.39 27.10 12.03
C LEU A 117 -15.96 27.75 13.29
N GLU A 118 -16.17 29.07 13.30
CA GLU A 118 -16.85 29.79 14.38
C GLU A 118 -18.30 29.34 14.58
N GLN A 119 -18.96 28.83 13.53
CA GLN A 119 -20.33 28.29 13.58
C GLN A 119 -20.38 26.83 14.03
N CYS A 120 -19.25 26.14 14.13
CA CYS A 120 -19.20 24.77 14.64
C CYS A 120 -19.43 24.75 16.16
N ASP A 121 -20.35 23.91 16.62
CA ASP A 121 -20.53 23.64 18.06
C ASP A 121 -19.45 22.65 18.55
N PRO A 122 -18.49 23.06 19.40
CA PRO A 122 -17.44 22.18 19.90
C PRO A 122 -17.98 21.10 20.86
N GLN A 123 -19.24 21.21 21.30
CA GLN A 123 -19.94 20.22 22.11
C GLN A 123 -20.96 19.43 21.29
N ALA A 124 -20.95 19.56 19.95
CA ALA A 124 -21.82 18.80 19.08
C ALA A 124 -21.71 17.31 19.42
N PRO A 125 -22.82 16.63 19.78
CA PRO A 125 -22.78 15.24 20.13
C PRO A 125 -22.32 14.45 18.92
N HIS A 126 -21.24 13.68 19.09
CA HIS A 126 -20.75 12.81 18.04
C HIS A 126 -21.86 11.80 17.69
N PRO A 127 -22.35 11.75 16.43
CA PRO A 127 -23.37 10.78 16.02
C PRO A 127 -22.93 9.37 16.39
N GLU A 128 -23.87 8.54 16.85
CA GLU A 128 -23.58 7.15 17.25
C GLU A 128 -22.88 6.38 16.13
N GLU A 129 -23.26 6.63 14.88
CA GLU A 129 -22.61 6.06 13.70
C GLU A 129 -21.12 6.44 13.63
N LEU A 130 -20.78 7.73 13.77
CA LEU A 130 -19.40 8.18 13.71
C LEU A 130 -18.57 7.72 14.91
N LYS A 131 -19.20 7.51 16.08
CA LYS A 131 -18.54 6.87 17.23
C LYS A 131 -18.23 5.41 16.93
N ALA A 132 -19.21 4.67 16.42
CA ALA A 132 -19.03 3.28 16.02
C ALA A 132 -17.90 3.16 14.98
N TRP A 133 -17.84 4.04 13.98
CA TRP A 133 -16.75 4.07 13.00
C TRP A 133 -15.37 4.36 13.61
N HIS A 134 -15.25 5.24 14.61
CA HIS A 134 -13.98 5.50 15.31
C HIS A 134 -13.56 4.33 16.21
N GLU A 135 -14.53 3.60 16.75
CA GLU A 135 -14.32 2.44 17.63
C GLU A 135 -14.18 1.14 16.83
N MET A 136 -14.40 1.17 15.52
CA MET A 136 -14.23 0.00 14.68
C MET A 136 -12.75 -0.39 14.66
N PRO A 137 -12.44 -1.69 14.85
CA PRO A 137 -11.08 -2.18 14.67
C PRO A 137 -10.63 -1.92 13.23
N ASP A 138 -9.32 -1.79 13.01
CA ASP A 138 -8.78 -1.65 11.67
C ASP A 138 -9.31 -2.78 10.77
N VAL A 139 -10.07 -2.40 9.75
CA VAL A 139 -10.67 -3.31 8.77
C VAL A 139 -9.88 -3.19 7.48
N GLY A 140 -9.31 -4.30 7.01
CA GLY A 140 -8.49 -4.31 5.81
C GLY A 140 -7.53 -5.50 5.77
N ARG A 141 -6.82 -5.67 4.66
CA ARG A 141 -5.77 -6.72 4.50
C ARG A 141 -4.39 -6.26 4.94
N GLU A 142 -4.29 -4.99 5.32
CA GLU A 142 -3.14 -4.28 5.89
C GLU A 142 -3.04 -4.44 7.41
N VAL A 143 -3.98 -5.16 8.03
CA VAL A 143 -3.79 -5.69 9.39
C VAL A 143 -2.62 -6.66 9.31
N VAL A 144 -1.41 -6.14 9.56
CA VAL A 144 -0.27 -6.97 9.94
C VAL A 144 -0.68 -7.53 11.29
N GLU A 145 -1.22 -8.75 11.30
CA GLU A 145 -1.39 -9.49 12.55
C GLU A 145 -0.01 -9.50 13.21
N TYR A 146 0.14 -8.74 14.29
CA TYR A 146 1.36 -8.73 15.08
C TYR A 146 1.57 -10.19 15.52
N LEU A 147 2.71 -10.77 15.12
CA LEU A 147 3.09 -12.11 15.56
C LEU A 147 2.95 -12.17 17.07
N ASN A 148 2.07 -13.02 17.56
CA ASN A 148 1.93 -13.23 18.99
C ASN A 148 2.90 -14.34 19.44
N ASP A 149 3.10 -14.46 20.75
CA ASP A 149 4.01 -15.44 21.33
C ASP A 149 3.73 -16.87 20.85
N ASN A 150 2.46 -17.24 20.68
CA ASN A 150 2.09 -18.59 20.25
C ASN A 150 2.52 -18.85 18.80
N ASP A 151 2.49 -17.85 17.94
CA ASP A 151 2.94 -17.97 16.54
C ASP A 151 4.45 -18.22 16.49
N VAL A 152 5.21 -17.51 17.31
CA VAL A 152 6.67 -17.67 17.39
C VAL A 152 7.04 -19.02 18.02
N TRP A 153 6.32 -19.47 19.05
CA TRP A 153 6.49 -20.80 19.63
C TRP A 153 6.16 -21.92 18.63
N GLY A 154 5.06 -21.78 17.88
CA GLY A 154 4.71 -22.71 16.80
C GLY A 154 5.76 -22.73 15.69
N ALA A 155 6.35 -21.59 15.35
CA ALA A 155 7.46 -21.51 14.42
C ALA A 155 8.72 -22.21 14.93
N ALA A 156 9.08 -22.03 16.21
CA ALA A 156 10.23 -22.70 16.80
C ALA A 156 10.05 -24.22 16.81
N GLU A 157 8.87 -24.72 17.17
CA GLU A 157 8.58 -26.16 17.15
C GLU A 157 8.68 -26.73 15.72
N ARG A 158 8.24 -25.98 14.70
CA ARG A 158 8.36 -26.38 13.29
C ARG A 158 9.81 -26.46 12.83
N VAL A 159 10.60 -25.42 13.10
CA VAL A 159 12.00 -25.30 12.65
C VAL A 159 12.88 -26.37 13.30
N PHE A 160 12.69 -26.65 14.59
CA PHE A 160 13.51 -27.62 15.32
C PHE A 160 12.92 -29.04 15.31
N GLY A 161 11.68 -29.21 14.84
CA GLY A 161 10.96 -30.48 14.69
C GLY A 161 10.65 -31.19 16.00
N ASP A 162 10.95 -30.57 17.14
CA ASP A 162 10.78 -31.14 18.47
C ASP A 162 10.62 -30.03 19.51
N LYS A 163 9.64 -30.23 20.40
CA LYS A 163 9.26 -29.26 21.42
C LYS A 163 10.35 -29.01 22.45
N GLU A 164 11.10 -30.05 22.85
CA GLU A 164 12.17 -29.89 23.83
C GLU A 164 13.37 -29.15 23.23
N LYS A 165 13.68 -29.39 21.96
CA LYS A 165 14.71 -28.65 21.22
C LYS A 165 14.33 -27.18 21.03
N ALA A 166 13.08 -26.90 20.65
CA ALA A 166 12.56 -25.54 20.54
C ALA A 166 12.65 -24.82 21.89
N GLN A 167 12.20 -25.46 22.98
CA GLN A 167 12.28 -24.88 24.32
C GLN A 167 13.72 -24.64 24.77
N ARG A 168 14.64 -25.55 24.46
CA ARG A 168 16.06 -25.38 24.77
C ARG A 168 16.64 -24.17 24.02
N TRP A 169 16.36 -24.06 22.72
CA TRP A 169 16.82 -22.94 21.91
C TRP A 169 16.25 -21.60 22.41
N MET A 170 14.95 -21.54 22.71
CA MET A 170 14.29 -20.34 23.21
C MET A 170 14.87 -19.82 24.54
N LYS A 171 15.48 -20.69 25.35
CA LYS A 171 16.13 -20.35 26.63
C LYS A 171 17.64 -20.15 26.52
N THR A 172 18.23 -20.39 25.35
CA THR A 172 19.69 -20.30 25.16
C THR A 172 20.06 -18.87 24.76
N PRO A 173 20.99 -18.22 25.48
CA PRO A 173 21.54 -16.93 25.07
C PRO A 173 22.17 -16.97 23.67
N LEU A 174 21.81 -16.01 22.82
CA LEU A 174 22.33 -15.90 21.46
C LEU A 174 23.11 -14.59 21.29
N LYS A 175 24.29 -14.67 20.65
CA LYS A 175 25.10 -13.48 20.35
C LYS A 175 24.35 -12.47 19.47
N GLN A 176 23.51 -12.98 18.57
CA GLN A 176 22.65 -12.20 17.68
C GLN A 176 21.58 -11.39 18.44
N LEU A 177 21.29 -11.78 19.68
CA LEU A 177 20.38 -11.10 20.60
C LEU A 177 21.15 -10.41 21.75
N ASN A 178 22.42 -10.04 21.53
CA ASN A 178 23.29 -9.42 22.54
C ASN A 178 23.41 -10.26 23.82
N ASP A 179 23.61 -11.58 23.67
CA ASP A 179 23.70 -12.57 24.75
C ASP A 179 22.43 -12.66 25.62
N ARG A 180 21.28 -12.21 25.10
CA ARG A 180 19.95 -12.50 25.65
C ARG A 180 19.37 -13.78 25.02
N SER A 181 18.45 -14.41 25.74
CA SER A 181 17.71 -15.56 25.23
C SER A 181 16.49 -15.12 24.41
N PRO A 182 16.09 -15.90 23.38
CA PRO A 182 14.92 -15.58 22.58
C PRO A 182 13.63 -15.36 23.38
N ILE A 183 13.42 -16.09 24.49
CA ILE A 183 12.25 -15.91 25.35
C ILE A 183 12.22 -14.57 26.10
N GLU A 184 13.39 -14.00 26.40
CA GLU A 184 13.50 -12.67 27.01
C GLU A 184 13.19 -11.56 26.00
N VAL A 185 13.54 -11.79 24.74
CA VAL A 185 13.28 -10.85 23.63
C VAL A 185 11.84 -10.97 23.12
N LEU A 186 11.24 -12.15 23.20
CA LEU A 186 9.88 -12.43 22.71
C LEU A 186 8.83 -11.45 23.26
N ASN A 187 8.91 -11.08 24.53
CA ASN A 187 7.96 -10.13 25.15
C ASN A 187 8.15 -8.67 24.69
N GLU A 188 9.31 -8.34 24.13
CA GLU A 188 9.66 -6.98 23.69
C GLU A 188 9.51 -6.83 22.17
N ASP A 189 9.98 -7.83 21.43
CA ASP A 189 9.99 -7.86 19.97
C ASP A 189 9.84 -9.31 19.44
N PRO A 190 8.60 -9.79 19.28
CA PRO A 190 8.33 -11.11 18.71
C PRO A 190 8.86 -11.28 17.28
N GLN A 191 8.87 -10.19 16.50
CA GLN A 191 9.30 -10.21 15.11
C GLN A 191 10.79 -10.52 15.01
N GLN A 192 11.62 -9.93 15.88
CA GLN A 192 13.06 -10.19 15.91
C GLN A 192 13.38 -11.68 16.15
N VAL A 193 12.62 -12.34 17.05
CA VAL A 193 12.80 -13.78 17.31
C VAL A 193 12.32 -14.62 16.12
N HIS A 194 11.20 -14.25 15.51
CA HIS A 194 10.66 -14.93 14.34
C HIS A 194 11.60 -14.83 13.12
N ASP A 195 12.20 -13.67 12.88
CA ASP A 195 13.16 -13.47 11.79
C ASP A 195 14.41 -14.34 11.96
N LEU A 196 14.85 -14.60 13.20
CA LEU A 196 15.94 -15.55 13.48
C LEU A 196 15.53 -16.98 13.15
N LEU A 197 14.30 -17.38 13.45
CA LEU A 197 13.78 -18.70 13.11
C LEU A 197 13.70 -18.90 11.59
N ILE A 198 13.22 -17.90 10.84
CA ILE A 198 13.21 -17.92 9.36
C ILE A 198 14.63 -18.13 8.83
N ARG A 199 15.64 -17.40 9.35
CA ARG A 199 17.03 -17.54 8.91
C ARG A 199 17.58 -18.94 9.15
N ILE A 200 17.25 -19.54 10.29
CA ILE A 200 17.64 -20.92 10.63
C ILE A 200 16.97 -21.92 9.69
N GLU A 201 15.68 -21.75 9.39
CA GLU A 201 14.92 -22.58 8.46
C GLU A 201 15.53 -22.58 7.04
N HIS A 202 16.00 -21.42 6.59
CA HIS A 202 16.65 -21.25 5.29
C HIS A 202 18.17 -21.55 5.30
N GLY A 203 18.73 -22.02 6.42
CA GLY A 203 20.13 -22.42 6.52
C GLY A 203 21.14 -21.26 6.44
N VAL A 204 20.70 -20.03 6.72
CA VAL A 204 21.56 -18.84 6.75
C VAL A 204 22.20 -18.76 8.14
N TYR A 205 23.40 -19.31 8.26
CA TYR A 205 24.22 -19.23 9.47
C TYR A 205 25.14 -17.99 9.43
N MET A 206 25.21 -17.26 10.54
CA MET A 206 26.30 -16.31 10.86
C MET A 206 27.10 -16.84 12.05
#